data_AF-A0A7W4AWA5-F1
#
_entry.id   AF-A0A7W4AWA5-F1
#
_cell.length_a   1.000
_cell.length_b   1.000
_cell.length_c   1.000
_cell.angle_alpha   90.00
_cell.angle_beta   90.00
_cell.angle_gamma   90.00
#
_symmetry.space_group_name_H-M   'P 1'
#
loop_
_entity.id
_entity.type
_entity.pdbx_description
1 polymer ?
#
loop_
_entity_poly.entity_id
_entity_poly.type
_entity_poly.pdbx_seq_one_letter_code
_entity_poly.pdbx_strand_id
1 'polypeptide(L)'
;MDNIEKDILDIGEHISEFSVANLAFRYLQLANAYRLVAEQWTNESLNYQLIEALFHLALLARKERVHPVYANISIVEWTRTPSHTHTLCWLNQLKTCMKKVKA
;
A
#
# COMPACT_ATOMS: atom_id res chain seq x y z
N MET A 1 -5.88 -18.94 -8.31
CA MET A 1 -5.49 -17.61 -7.80
C MET A 1 -6.55 -17.21 -6.81
N ASP A 2 -6.18 -17.15 -5.54
CA ASP A 2 -7.10 -16.76 -4.47
C ASP A 2 -7.66 -15.38 -4.76
N ASN A 3 -8.95 -15.17 -4.47
CA ASN A 3 -9.64 -13.90 -4.71
C ASN A 3 -8.88 -12.70 -4.08
N ILE A 4 -8.19 -12.96 -2.96
CA ILE A 4 -7.35 -11.99 -2.25
C ILE A 4 -6.18 -11.53 -3.10
N GLU A 5 -5.46 -12.43 -3.78
CA GLU A 5 -4.27 -12.08 -4.55
C GLU A 5 -4.61 -11.15 -5.73
N LYS A 6 -5.74 -11.42 -6.40
CA LYS A 6 -6.27 -10.55 -7.45
C LYS A 6 -6.64 -9.17 -6.90
N ASP A 7 -7.37 -9.11 -5.79
CA ASP A 7 -7.75 -7.84 -5.18
C ASP A 7 -6.52 -7.01 -4.76
N ILE A 8 -5.47 -7.65 -4.24
CA ILE A 8 -4.22 -6.99 -3.86
C ILE A 8 -3.51 -6.39 -5.09
N LEU A 9 -3.43 -7.15 -6.18
CA LEU A 9 -2.85 -6.67 -7.43
C LEU A 9 -3.64 -5.48 -7.98
N ASP A 10 -4.97 -5.58 -8.02
CA ASP A 10 -5.84 -4.49 -8.49
C ASP A 10 -5.63 -3.21 -7.64
N ILE A 11 -5.50 -3.32 -6.32
CA ILE A 11 -5.19 -2.17 -5.45
C ILE A 11 -3.81 -1.59 -5.80
N GLY A 12 -2.80 -2.45 -6.01
CA GLY A 12 -1.45 -2.03 -6.37
C GLY A 12 -1.38 -1.29 -7.70
N GLU A 13 -2.14 -1.74 -8.71
CA GLU A 13 -2.20 -1.11 -10.03
C GLU A 13 -2.81 0.28 -9.99
N HIS A 14 -3.87 0.44 -9.21
CA HIS A 14 -4.64 1.68 -9.14
C HIS A 14 -4.20 2.57 -7.97
N ILE A 15 -3.07 2.28 -7.30
CA ILE A 15 -2.62 3.00 -6.09
C ILE A 15 -2.56 4.53 -6.27
N SER A 16 -2.26 5.01 -7.47
CA SER A 16 -2.21 6.44 -7.81
C SER A 16 -3.57 7.14 -7.82
N GLU A 17 -4.66 6.38 -7.95
CA GLU A 17 -6.03 6.87 -7.99
C GLU A 17 -6.65 6.95 -6.59
N PHE A 18 -6.03 6.30 -5.61
CA PHE A 18 -6.49 6.33 -4.23
C PHE A 18 -6.18 7.67 -3.56
N SER A 19 -7.16 8.17 -2.80
CA SER A 19 -6.91 9.14 -1.73
C SER A 19 -6.39 8.45 -0.47
N VAL A 20 -5.88 9.23 0.49
CA VAL A 20 -5.55 8.76 1.84
C VAL A 20 -6.75 8.06 2.48
N ALA A 21 -7.95 8.64 2.42
CA ALA A 21 -9.14 8.03 3.02
C ALA A 21 -9.54 6.72 2.34
N ASN A 22 -9.49 6.66 1.00
CA ASN A 22 -9.83 5.43 0.26
C ASN A 22 -8.85 4.30 0.59
N LEU A 23 -7.54 4.58 0.71
CA LEU A 23 -6.56 3.58 1.10
C LEU A 23 -6.69 3.17 2.57
N ALA A 24 -6.95 4.14 3.47
CA ALA A 24 -7.19 3.89 4.89
C ALA A 24 -8.38 2.95 5.15
N PHE A 25 -9.41 3.02 4.31
CA PHE A 25 -10.58 2.13 4.37
C PHE A 25 -10.19 0.66 4.14
N ARG A 26 -9.25 0.42 3.22
CA ARG A 26 -8.76 -0.93 2.86
C ARG A 26 -7.78 -1.53 3.86
N TYR A 27 -7.41 -0.80 4.91
CA TYR A 27 -6.42 -1.24 5.90
C TYR A 27 -6.70 -2.65 6.46
N LEU A 28 -7.93 -2.97 6.84
CA LEU A 28 -8.23 -4.28 7.44
C LEU A 28 -8.02 -5.43 6.45
N GLN A 29 -8.40 -5.23 5.18
CA GLN A 29 -8.14 -6.20 4.11
C GLN A 29 -6.63 -6.43 3.93
N LEU A 30 -5.86 -5.35 3.85
CA LEU A 30 -4.41 -5.39 3.65
C LEU A 30 -3.66 -5.95 4.86
N ALA A 31 -4.12 -5.65 6.08
CA ALA A 31 -3.57 -6.22 7.31
C ALA A 31 -3.79 -7.73 7.40
N ASN A 32 -4.97 -8.21 6.97
CA ASN A 32 -5.26 -9.64 6.89
C ASN A 32 -4.37 -10.32 5.84
N ALA A 33 -4.20 -9.72 4.66
CA ALA A 33 -3.30 -10.24 3.64
C ALA A 33 -1.85 -10.30 4.13
N TYR A 34 -1.36 -9.24 4.77
CA TYR A 34 -0.01 -9.21 5.34
C TYR A 34 0.20 -10.30 6.38
N ARG A 35 -0.77 -10.53 7.27
CA ARG A 35 -0.69 -11.60 8.28
C ARG A 35 -0.49 -12.99 7.65
N LEU A 36 -1.07 -13.25 6.48
CA LEU A 36 -0.95 -14.55 5.79
C LEU A 36 0.44 -14.76 5.18
N VAL A 37 1.16 -13.69 4.86
CA VAL A 37 2.49 -13.76 4.23
C VAL A 37 3.62 -13.32 5.15
N ALA A 38 3.32 -12.85 6.37
CA ALA A 38 4.29 -12.25 7.28
C ALA A 38 5.46 -13.19 7.63
N GLU A 39 5.21 -14.50 7.72
CA GLU A 39 6.26 -15.50 7.99
C GLU A 39 7.28 -15.62 6.84
N GLN A 40 6.94 -15.15 5.65
CA GLN A 40 7.79 -15.20 4.45
C GLN A 40 8.77 -14.01 4.38
N TRP A 41 8.87 -13.19 5.42
CA TRP A 41 9.70 -11.97 5.43
C TRP A 41 11.17 -12.24 5.09
N THR A 42 11.73 -13.37 5.50
CA THR A 42 13.12 -13.76 5.19
C THR A 42 13.34 -14.14 3.73
N ASN A 43 12.27 -14.50 3.02
CA ASN A 43 12.35 -14.99 1.65
C ASN A 43 12.28 -13.84 0.63
N GLU A 44 11.96 -12.62 1.08
CA GLU A 44 11.84 -11.41 0.25
C GLU A 44 11.07 -11.64 -1.06
N SER A 45 10.04 -12.50 -1.02
CA SER A 45 9.29 -12.85 -2.22
C SER A 45 8.60 -11.61 -2.79
N LEU A 46 8.43 -11.57 -4.11
CA LEU A 46 7.77 -10.43 -4.77
C LEU A 46 6.37 -10.18 -4.21
N ASN A 47 5.62 -11.26 -3.93
CA ASN A 47 4.30 -11.20 -3.31
C ASN A 47 4.37 -10.64 -1.88
N TYR A 48 5.35 -11.07 -1.08
CA TYR A 48 5.57 -10.52 0.26
C TYR A 48 5.85 -9.02 0.21
N GLN A 49 6.84 -8.60 -0.59
CA GLN A 49 7.25 -7.19 -0.72
C GLN A 49 6.12 -6.28 -1.20
N LEU A 50 5.27 -6.80 -2.09
CA LEU A 50 4.10 -6.10 -2.61
C LEU A 50 3.03 -5.91 -1.54
N ILE A 51 2.68 -6.98 -0.82
CA ILE A 51 1.68 -6.95 0.26
C ILE A 51 2.17 -6.08 1.42
N GLU A 52 3.44 -6.20 1.80
CA GLU A 52 4.10 -5.39 2.82
C GLU A 52 3.99 -3.90 2.50
N ALA A 53 4.37 -3.49 1.29
CA ALA A 53 4.32 -2.10 0.88
C ALA A 53 2.89 -1.53 0.93
N LEU A 54 1.90 -2.28 0.43
CA LEU A 54 0.49 -1.88 0.49
C LEU A 54 -0.02 -1.79 1.92
N PHE A 55 0.31 -2.76 2.77
CA PHE A 55 -0.05 -2.75 4.18
C PHE A 55 0.50 -1.51 4.90
N HIS A 56 1.78 -1.20 4.73
CA HIS A 56 2.38 -0.04 5.38
C HIS A 56 1.84 1.29 4.86
N LEU A 57 1.58 1.42 3.56
CA LEU A 57 0.90 2.59 3.01
C LEU A 57 -0.50 2.77 3.64
N ALA A 58 -1.27 1.69 3.76
CA ALA A 58 -2.61 1.74 4.35
C ALA A 58 -2.59 1.99 5.87
N LEU A 59 -1.57 1.49 6.57
CA LEU A 59 -1.36 1.79 7.99
C LEU A 59 -1.09 3.27 8.21
N LEU A 60 -0.20 3.87 7.41
CA LEU A 60 0.09 5.30 7.48
C LEU A 60 -1.16 6.11 7.11
N ALA A 61 -1.85 5.73 6.02
CA ALA A 61 -3.06 6.43 5.60
C ALA A 61 -4.15 6.38 6.68
N ARG A 62 -4.26 5.26 7.39
CA ARG A 62 -5.22 5.10 8.50
C ARG A 62 -4.92 6.02 9.69
N LYS A 63 -3.66 6.35 9.93
CA LYS A 63 -3.28 7.33 10.97
C LYS A 63 -3.68 8.75 10.57
N GLU A 64 -3.54 9.09 9.28
CA GLU A 64 -3.82 10.44 8.76
C GLU A 64 -5.27 10.67 8.31
N ARG A 65 -6.11 9.62 8.19
CA ARG A 65 -7.48 9.71 7.63
C ARG A 65 -8.41 10.71 8.33
N VAL A 66 -8.14 11.05 9.59
CA VAL A 66 -8.96 11.98 10.38
C VAL A 66 -8.51 13.43 10.18
N HIS A 67 -7.36 13.65 9.55
CA HIS A 67 -6.86 14.98 9.28
C HIS A 67 -7.57 15.56 8.05
N PRO A 68 -8.34 16.66 8.17
CA PRO A 68 -9.21 17.16 7.11
C PRO A 68 -8.44 17.57 5.85
N VAL A 69 -7.18 17.99 6.02
CA VAL A 69 -6.30 18.34 4.89
C VAL A 69 -5.87 17.09 4.11
N TYR A 70 -5.60 15.97 4.78
CA TYR A 70 -4.95 14.81 4.13
C TYR A 70 -5.95 13.79 3.60
N ALA A 71 -7.14 13.68 4.21
CA ALA A 71 -8.12 12.65 3.88
C ALA A 71 -8.43 12.54 2.37
N ASN A 72 -8.56 13.68 1.67
CA ASN A 72 -8.92 13.73 0.26
C ASN A 72 -7.72 13.87 -0.70
N ILE A 73 -6.50 13.97 -0.17
CA ILE A 73 -5.29 14.09 -0.99
C ILE A 73 -4.98 12.73 -1.61
N SER A 74 -4.56 12.72 -2.88
CA SER A 74 -4.11 11.50 -3.56
C SER A 74 -2.86 10.92 -2.87
N ILE A 75 -2.68 9.60 -2.86
CA ILE A 75 -1.48 8.99 -2.26
C ILE A 75 -0.20 9.57 -2.87
N VAL A 76 -0.18 9.80 -4.19
CA VAL A 76 0.99 10.37 -4.88
C VAL A 76 1.32 11.77 -4.39
N GLU A 77 0.33 12.64 -4.26
CA GLU A 77 0.53 13.99 -3.73
C GLU A 77 0.91 13.96 -2.25
N TRP A 78 0.28 13.10 -1.46
CA TRP A 78 0.58 12.95 -0.04
C TRP A 78 2.04 12.58 0.21
N THR A 79 2.65 11.73 -0.64
CA THR A 79 4.10 11.39 -0.52
C THR A 79 5.06 12.55 -0.75
N ARG A 80 4.59 13.65 -1.35
CA ARG A 80 5.42 14.85 -1.59
C ARG A 80 5.43 15.80 -0.40
N THR A 81 4.58 15.56 0.61
CA THR A 81 4.53 16.41 1.79
C THR A 81 5.72 16.11 2.72
N PRO A 82 6.38 17.13 3.31
CA PRO A 82 7.67 16.97 3.99
C PRO A 82 7.67 15.99 5.18
N SER A 83 6.52 15.81 5.83
CA SER A 83 6.34 14.95 7.01
C SER A 83 6.08 13.47 6.68
N HIS A 84 6.05 13.08 5.41
CA HIS A 84 5.60 11.75 4.97
C HIS A 84 6.63 10.97 4.14
N THR A 85 7.92 11.13 4.47
CA THR A 85 9.05 10.41 3.84
C THR A 85 8.91 8.90 3.89
N HIS A 86 8.32 8.35 4.97
CA HIS A 86 8.04 6.91 5.06
C HIS A 86 7.03 6.46 3.99
N THR A 87 6.01 7.28 3.70
CA THR A 87 5.01 6.98 2.66
C THR A 87 5.66 6.92 1.29
N LEU A 88 6.62 7.82 0.99
CA LEU A 88 7.38 7.79 -0.25
C LEU A 88 8.18 6.50 -0.42
N CYS A 89 8.82 6.02 0.64
CA CYS A 89 9.59 4.77 0.62
C CYS A 89 8.70 3.58 0.20
N TRP A 90 7.58 3.39 0.89
CA TRP A 90 6.67 2.29 0.60
C TRP A 90 6.02 2.40 -0.78
N LEU A 91 5.71 3.61 -1.24
CA LEU A 91 5.21 3.82 -2.59
C LEU A 91 6.23 3.42 -3.66
N ASN A 92 7.52 3.70 -3.43
CA ASN A 92 8.58 3.32 -4.36
C ASN A 92 8.82 1.80 -4.37
N GLN A 93 8.76 1.15 -3.20
CA GLN A 93 8.82 -0.31 -3.11
C GLN A 93 7.66 -0.96 -3.88
N LEU A 94 6.43 -0.47 -3.67
CA LEU A 94 5.25 -0.93 -4.40
C LEU A 94 5.41 -0.77 -5.91
N LYS A 95 5.79 0.43 -6.39
CA LYS A 95 6.00 0.69 -7.83
C LYS A 95 7.06 -0.25 -8.44
N THR A 96 8.12 -0.55 -7.69
CA THR A 96 9.16 -1.49 -8.11
C THR A 96 8.60 -2.90 -8.22
N CYS A 97 7.83 -3.35 -7.24
CA CYS A 97 7.19 -4.66 -7.27
C CYS A 97 6.21 -4.77 -8.44
N MET A 98 5.34 -3.78 -8.63
CA MET A 98 4.35 -3.77 -9.72
C MET A 98 4.99 -3.82 -11.11
N LYS A 99 6.16 -3.18 -11.30
CA LYS A 99 6.92 -3.29 -12.56
C LYS A 99 7.44 -4.70 -12.81
N LYS A 100 7.92 -5.39 -11.77
CA LYS A 100 8.42 -6.76 -11.86
C LYS A 100 7.32 -7.78 -12.10
N VAL A 101 6.12 -7.58 -11.52
CA VAL A 101 4.96 -8.46 -11.75
C VAL A 101 4.48 -8.39 -13.22
N LYS A 102 4.65 -7.24 -13.87
CA LYS A 102 4.20 -6.99 -15.26
C LYS A 102 5.22 -7.33 -16.34
N ALA A 103 6.47 -7.62 -15.97
CA ALA A 103 7.57 -7.92 -16.89
C ALA A 103 7.61 -9.41 -17.22
#